data_AF-A0A4Q4DQC4-F1
#
_entry.id   AF-A0A4Q4DQC4-F1
#
_cell.length_a   1.000
_cell.length_b   1.000
_cell.length_c   1.000
_cell.angle_alpha   90.00
_cell.angle_beta   90.00
_cell.angle_gamma   90.00
#
_symmetry.space_group_name_H-M   'P 1'
#
loop_
_entity.id
_entity.type
_entity.pdbx_description
1 polymer ?
#
loop_
_entity_poly.entity_id
_entity_poly.type
_entity_poly.pdbx_seq_one_letter_code
_entity_poly.pdbx_strand_id
1 'polypeptide(L)'
;MQLVCCLNDFIPAEQHHLLERPPPVTLGRGHLRDQQAKELIEAVRAQGSRGEHLEAFSGCIYYAGMRPSEIAALKRTDCVLPEESWGELILEESRPEVGAGWTDDGTSYEQRGLKRRARRATRSAPIPPILVGLLRTHLNTQGTAPDGRLLRAVGGGRVRSTEYCEVWAKARTKALSTEEANTPLDEVPYSLRHAGISLWLKAGVDPVEVTRRAGHSLAVLYRFYAKILRGQSGSNSLIDAVLNEAAG
;
A
#
# COMPACT_ATOMS: atom_id res chain seq x y z
N MET A 1 -24.03 -14.84 1.25
CA MET A 1 -24.05 -13.39 1.57
C MET A 1 -22.59 -12.91 1.67
N GLN A 2 -21.68 -13.01 0.69
CA GLN A 2 -21.61 -12.66 -0.74
C GLN A 2 -21.74 -11.15 -1.05
N LEU A 3 -20.59 -10.55 -1.40
CA LEU A 3 -20.41 -9.40 -2.30
C LEU A 3 -20.44 -7.93 -1.77
N VAL A 4 -19.99 -7.61 -0.54
CA VAL A 4 -19.93 -6.19 -0.11
C VAL A 4 -18.52 -5.55 -0.07
N CYS A 5 -17.41 -6.29 -0.09
CA CYS A 5 -16.09 -5.67 0.12
C CYS A 5 -15.21 -5.48 -1.13
N CYS A 6 -15.70 -5.80 -2.34
CA CYS A 6 -14.88 -5.75 -3.56
C CYS A 6 -14.96 -4.44 -4.36
N LEU A 7 -15.76 -3.46 -3.93
CA LEU A 7 -15.98 -2.19 -4.65
C LEU A 7 -15.19 -1.04 -4.03
N ASN A 8 -13.86 -1.15 -3.98
CA ASN A 8 -12.99 -0.05 -3.53
C ASN A 8 -12.62 0.95 -4.66
N ASP A 9 -13.15 0.74 -5.88
CA ASP A 9 -13.13 1.75 -6.94
C ASP A 9 -14.32 2.74 -6.83
N PHE A 10 -15.17 2.60 -5.81
CA PHE A 10 -16.44 3.32 -5.66
C PHE A 10 -16.63 3.99 -4.29
N ILE A 11 -15.54 4.31 -3.59
CA ILE A 11 -15.65 5.11 -2.36
C ILE A 11 -15.47 6.59 -2.75
N PRO A 12 -16.50 7.45 -2.60
CA PRO A 12 -16.38 8.89 -2.83
C PRO A 12 -15.17 9.43 -2.08
N ALA A 13 -14.46 10.44 -2.60
CA ALA A 13 -13.29 11.04 -1.95
C ALA A 13 -13.53 11.37 -0.46
N GLU A 14 -14.76 11.72 -0.12
CA GLU A 14 -15.27 12.03 1.22
C GLU A 14 -15.29 10.82 2.17
N GLN A 15 -15.37 9.61 1.62
CA GLN A 15 -15.43 8.33 2.32
C GLN A 15 -14.10 7.56 2.30
N HIS A 16 -13.03 8.09 1.71
CA HIS A 16 -11.69 7.46 1.76
C HIS A 16 -11.18 7.25 3.20
N HIS A 17 -11.66 8.04 4.16
CA HIS A 17 -11.42 7.82 5.57
C HIS A 17 -11.92 6.44 6.07
N LEU A 18 -12.84 5.79 5.34
CA LEU A 18 -13.34 4.43 5.58
C LEU A 18 -12.38 3.35 5.07
N LEU A 19 -11.55 3.64 4.06
CA LEU A 19 -10.44 2.75 3.64
C LEU A 19 -9.32 2.77 4.66
N GLU A 20 -9.12 3.91 5.32
CA GLU A 20 -8.18 4.04 6.42
C GLU A 20 -8.76 3.55 7.76
N ARG A 21 -10.06 3.22 7.82
CA ARG A 21 -10.64 2.59 9.02
C ARG A 21 -10.03 1.21 9.15
N PRO A 22 -9.30 0.93 10.25
CA PRO A 22 -8.98 -0.45 10.56
C PRO A 22 -10.29 -1.23 10.73
N PRO A 23 -10.30 -2.54 10.46
CA PRO A 23 -11.43 -3.39 10.83
C PRO A 23 -11.78 -3.12 12.30
N PRO A 24 -13.08 -3.15 12.68
CA PRO A 24 -13.48 -2.86 14.04
C PRO A 24 -12.66 -3.72 15.01
N VAL A 25 -11.99 -3.04 15.94
CA VAL A 25 -11.12 -3.67 16.92
C VAL A 25 -12.00 -4.36 17.95
N THR A 26 -12.42 -5.59 17.66
CA THR A 26 -12.81 -6.54 18.70
C THR A 26 -11.54 -7.03 19.37
N LEU A 27 -11.46 -6.85 20.69
CA LEU A 27 -10.40 -7.38 21.53
C LEU A 27 -10.20 -8.87 21.21
N GLY A 28 -9.04 -9.24 20.65
CA GLY A 28 -8.69 -10.64 20.39
C GLY A 28 -8.08 -10.96 19.02
N ARG A 29 -7.98 -10.02 18.06
CA ARG A 29 -7.28 -10.30 16.78
C ARG A 29 -5.87 -9.76 16.73
N GLY A 30 -4.93 -10.65 16.42
CA GLY A 30 -3.54 -10.33 16.16
C GLY A 30 -3.38 -9.33 15.02
N HIS A 31 -2.29 -8.57 15.07
CA HIS A 31 -1.82 -7.76 13.95
C HIS A 31 -0.96 -8.62 13.03
N LEU A 32 -1.07 -8.43 11.71
CA LEU A 32 -0.24 -9.14 10.75
C LEU A 32 1.24 -8.92 11.06
N ARG A 33 1.95 -9.99 11.35
CA ARG A 33 3.41 -9.94 11.57
C ARG A 33 4.12 -9.83 10.23
N ASP A 34 5.33 -9.26 10.23
CA ASP A 34 6.16 -9.14 9.02
C ASP A 34 6.34 -10.49 8.31
N GLN A 35 6.59 -11.56 9.08
CA GLN A 35 6.68 -12.91 8.54
C GLN A 35 5.38 -13.38 7.85
N GLN A 36 4.22 -13.12 8.45
CA GLN A 36 2.92 -13.49 7.85
C GLN A 36 2.62 -12.67 6.59
N ALA A 37 3.04 -11.40 6.54
CA ALA A 37 2.92 -10.58 5.34
C ALA A 37 3.75 -11.15 4.18
N LYS A 38 4.97 -11.60 4.47
CA LYS A 38 5.86 -12.25 3.49
C LYS A 38 5.26 -13.57 3.00
N GLU A 39 4.75 -14.40 3.90
CA GLU A 39 4.07 -15.66 3.57
C GLU A 39 2.84 -15.44 2.69
N LEU A 40 2.06 -14.39 2.95
CA LEU A 40 0.92 -14.01 2.09
C LEU A 40 1.38 -13.58 0.70
N ILE A 41 2.42 -12.75 0.59
CA ILE A 41 2.98 -12.31 -0.70
C ILE A 41 3.55 -13.50 -1.48
N GLU A 42 4.22 -14.43 -0.82
CA GLU A 42 4.71 -15.67 -1.43
C GLU A 42 3.55 -16.58 -1.87
N ALA A 43 2.49 -16.68 -1.08
CA ALA A 43 1.28 -17.42 -1.44
C ALA A 43 0.50 -16.77 -2.60
N VAL A 44 0.64 -15.46 -2.83
CA VAL A 44 0.18 -14.79 -4.05
C VAL A 44 1.02 -15.27 -5.23
N ARG A 45 2.35 -15.22 -5.13
CA ARG A 45 3.29 -15.67 -6.18
C ARG A 45 3.01 -17.11 -6.63
N ALA A 46 2.74 -18.01 -5.68
CA ALA A 46 2.50 -19.43 -5.92
C ALA A 46 1.22 -19.77 -6.71
N GLN A 47 0.53 -18.79 -7.31
CA GLN A 47 -0.70 -18.97 -8.09
C GLN A 47 -0.48 -18.89 -9.61
N GLY A 48 0.67 -19.39 -10.06
CA GLY A 48 1.06 -19.40 -11.48
C GLY A 48 1.41 -18.01 -12.01
N SER A 49 1.41 -17.84 -13.33
CA SER A 49 1.85 -16.58 -13.98
C SER A 49 1.08 -15.34 -13.51
N ARG A 50 -0.22 -15.49 -13.23
CA ARG A 50 -1.05 -14.40 -12.67
C ARG A 50 -0.63 -14.05 -11.23
N GLY A 51 -0.23 -15.04 -10.44
CA GLY A 51 0.28 -14.85 -9.09
C GLY A 51 1.65 -14.16 -9.09
N GLU A 52 2.58 -14.60 -9.94
CA GLU A 52 3.91 -13.99 -10.12
C GLU A 52 3.80 -12.50 -10.45
N HIS A 53 2.86 -12.12 -11.32
CA HIS A 53 2.60 -10.72 -11.62
C HIS A 53 2.11 -9.92 -10.40
N LEU A 54 1.22 -10.51 -9.61
CA LEU A 54 0.59 -9.86 -8.46
C LEU A 54 1.46 -9.89 -7.20
N GLU A 55 2.56 -10.62 -7.19
CA GLU A 55 3.58 -10.58 -6.14
C GLU A 55 4.17 -9.17 -6.04
N ALA A 56 4.63 -8.62 -7.15
CA ALA A 56 5.15 -7.25 -7.21
C ALA A 56 4.08 -6.21 -6.83
N PHE A 57 2.83 -6.42 -7.25
CA PHE A 57 1.70 -5.58 -6.85
C PHE A 57 1.49 -5.58 -5.33
N SER A 58 1.48 -6.76 -4.71
CA SER A 58 1.31 -6.93 -3.26
C SER A 58 2.51 -6.36 -2.49
N GLY A 59 3.72 -6.55 -3.03
CA GLY A 59 4.95 -5.96 -2.52
C GLY A 59 4.92 -4.42 -2.53
N CYS A 60 4.39 -3.78 -3.58
CA CYS A 60 4.22 -2.33 -3.60
C CYS A 60 3.29 -1.82 -2.49
N ILE A 61 2.22 -2.55 -2.18
CA ILE A 61 1.33 -2.18 -1.08
C ILE A 61 2.08 -2.28 0.26
N TYR A 62 2.75 -3.41 0.49
CA TYR A 62 3.38 -3.71 1.77
C TYR A 62 4.67 -2.90 2.02
N TYR A 63 5.63 -2.96 1.10
CA TYR A 63 6.97 -2.41 1.30
C TYR A 63 7.08 -0.92 0.97
N ALA A 64 6.18 -0.38 0.15
CA ALA A 64 6.20 1.04 -0.25
C ALA A 64 4.99 1.82 0.25
N GLY A 65 4.04 1.17 0.93
CA GLY A 65 2.82 1.83 1.38
C GLY A 65 2.12 2.52 0.21
N MET A 66 1.95 1.83 -0.92
CA MET A 66 1.25 2.36 -2.09
C MET A 66 -0.25 2.03 -2.04
N ARG A 67 -1.07 2.89 -2.65
CA ARG A 67 -2.48 2.61 -2.91
C ARG A 67 -2.60 1.80 -4.20
N PRO A 68 -3.61 0.92 -4.35
CA PRO A 68 -3.85 0.21 -5.60
C PRO A 68 -3.88 1.11 -6.84
N SER A 69 -4.44 2.32 -6.73
CA SER A 69 -4.48 3.29 -7.82
C SER A 69 -3.09 3.84 -8.20
N GLU A 70 -2.22 4.11 -7.22
CA GLU A 70 -0.83 4.53 -7.47
C GLU A 70 -0.06 3.41 -8.18
N ILE A 71 -0.29 2.16 -7.77
CA ILE A 71 0.35 0.99 -8.37
C ILE A 71 -0.12 0.79 -9.82
N ALA A 72 -1.42 0.95 -10.08
CA ALA A 72 -1.99 0.84 -11.41
C ALA A 72 -1.52 1.95 -12.36
N ALA A 73 -1.06 3.09 -11.84
CA ALA A 73 -0.53 4.21 -12.63
C ALA A 73 1.01 4.21 -12.74
N LEU A 74 1.71 3.43 -11.90
CA LEU A 74 3.18 3.42 -11.80
C LEU A 74 3.82 3.06 -13.15
N LYS A 75 4.72 3.90 -13.63
CA LYS A 75 5.51 3.67 -14.85
C LYS A 75 6.94 3.28 -14.54
N ARG A 76 7.60 2.64 -15.51
CA ARG A 76 9.03 2.33 -15.40
C ARG A 76 9.89 3.59 -15.16
N THR A 77 9.50 4.73 -15.74
CA THR A 77 10.20 6.02 -15.57
C THR A 77 10.14 6.55 -14.14
N ASP A 78 9.20 6.05 -13.35
CA ASP A 78 8.97 6.49 -11.97
C ASP A 78 9.79 5.67 -10.97
N CYS A 79 10.62 4.72 -11.45
CA CYS A 79 11.34 3.76 -10.63
C CYS A 79 12.86 3.90 -10.76
N VAL A 80 13.53 4.07 -9.62
CA VAL A 80 14.98 3.91 -9.46
C VAL A 80 15.22 2.56 -8.78
N LEU A 81 15.76 1.60 -9.53
CA LEU A 81 15.85 0.18 -9.14
C LEU A 81 17.31 -0.33 -9.17
N PRO A 82 18.17 0.11 -8.24
CA PRO A 82 19.55 -0.34 -8.15
C PRO A 82 19.64 -1.83 -7.78
N GLU A 83 20.78 -2.47 -8.02
CA GLU A 83 20.91 -3.93 -7.82
C GLU A 83 21.06 -4.34 -6.35
N GLU A 84 21.81 -3.58 -5.57
CA GLU A 84 22.24 -3.98 -4.23
C GLU A 84 21.90 -2.97 -3.13
N SER A 85 21.07 -1.96 -3.44
CA SER A 85 20.73 -0.90 -2.49
C SER A 85 19.24 -0.60 -2.44
N TRP A 86 18.87 0.29 -1.52
CA TRP A 86 17.54 0.89 -1.53
C TRP A 86 17.27 1.57 -2.87
N GLY A 87 16.05 1.41 -3.36
CA GLY A 87 15.55 2.10 -4.54
C GLY A 87 14.62 3.25 -4.15
N GLU A 88 14.00 3.83 -5.17
CA GLU A 88 13.06 4.94 -5.00
C GLU A 88 11.93 4.85 -6.02
N LEU A 89 10.71 5.14 -5.56
CA LEU A 89 9.53 5.33 -6.40
C LEU A 89 9.06 6.78 -6.34
N ILE A 90 8.80 7.37 -7.50
CA ILE A 90 8.24 8.72 -7.62
C ILE A 90 6.75 8.60 -7.90
N LEU A 91 5.95 8.84 -6.87
CA LEU A 91 4.52 8.58 -6.92
C LEU A 91 3.76 9.88 -7.17
N GLU A 92 2.98 9.92 -8.26
CA GLU A 92 2.02 11.00 -8.46
C GLU A 92 0.95 10.93 -7.36
N GLU A 93 0.61 12.08 -6.80
CA GLU A 93 -0.46 12.17 -5.81
C GLU A 93 -1.78 11.78 -6.48
N SER A 94 -2.26 10.57 -6.18
CA SER A 94 -3.52 10.05 -6.68
C SER A 94 -4.65 10.89 -6.10
N ARG A 95 -5.20 11.80 -6.92
CA ARG A 95 -6.57 12.27 -6.71
C ARG A 95 -7.50 11.10 -7.01
N PRO A 96 -8.45 10.76 -6.13
CA PRO A 96 -9.42 9.71 -6.43
C PRO A 96 -10.14 10.03 -7.74
N GLU A 97 -10.06 9.10 -8.69
CA GLU A 97 -10.84 9.16 -9.93
C GLU A 97 -12.31 8.97 -9.55
N VAL A 98 -13.12 10.01 -9.66
CA VAL A 98 -14.58 9.87 -9.61
C VAL A 98 -14.98 9.15 -10.89
N GLY A 99 -15.51 7.93 -10.77
CA GLY A 99 -16.01 7.19 -11.92
C GLY A 99 -17.14 7.96 -12.62
N ALA A 100 -17.16 7.92 -13.95
CA ALA A 100 -18.11 8.63 -14.83
C ALA A 100 -19.62 8.33 -14.60
N GLY A 101 -19.97 7.54 -13.58
CA GLY A 101 -21.34 7.24 -13.19
C GLY A 101 -21.99 8.28 -12.28
N TRP A 102 -21.29 9.35 -11.88
CA TRP A 102 -21.79 10.32 -10.88
C TRP A 102 -21.39 11.77 -11.15
N THR A 103 -21.61 12.23 -12.38
CA THR A 103 -21.68 13.66 -12.72
C THR A 103 -22.98 13.90 -13.47
N ASP A 104 -23.73 14.95 -13.10
CA ASP A 104 -25.07 15.25 -13.65
C ASP A 104 -25.10 15.45 -15.18
N ASP A 105 -23.93 15.60 -15.82
CA ASP A 105 -23.82 15.84 -17.26
C ASP A 105 -23.26 14.66 -18.07
N GLY A 106 -23.15 13.45 -17.50
CA GLY A 106 -22.93 12.21 -18.26
C GLY A 106 -21.67 12.14 -19.15
N THR A 107 -20.64 12.96 -18.90
CA THR A 107 -19.38 12.94 -19.64
C THR A 107 -18.19 12.63 -18.73
N SER A 108 -17.30 11.75 -19.17
CA SER A 108 -16.15 11.25 -18.41
C SER A 108 -14.94 12.18 -18.37
N TYR A 109 -15.08 13.45 -18.74
CA TYR A 109 -14.01 14.44 -18.70
C TYR A 109 -14.61 15.85 -18.58
N GLU A 110 -14.55 16.48 -17.41
CA GLU A 110 -14.58 17.94 -17.37
C GLU A 110 -13.22 18.49 -17.78
N GLN A 111 -13.07 18.75 -19.08
CA GLN A 111 -12.16 19.78 -19.59
C GLN A 111 -12.72 21.16 -19.22
N ARG A 112 -12.69 21.53 -17.93
CA ARG A 112 -12.95 22.92 -17.52
C ARG A 112 -11.94 23.36 -16.48
N GLY A 113 -10.96 24.11 -16.94
CA GLY A 113 -10.04 24.84 -16.08
C GLY A 113 -8.59 24.90 -16.56
N LEU A 114 -8.37 25.31 -17.80
CA LEU A 114 -7.08 25.88 -18.22
C LEU A 114 -6.78 27.15 -17.39
N LYS A 115 -6.28 26.96 -16.17
CA LYS A 115 -5.45 27.91 -15.44
C LYS A 115 -4.24 27.17 -14.85
N ARG A 116 -3.24 27.05 -15.73
CA ARG A 116 -1.80 27.19 -15.45
C ARG A 116 -1.35 26.92 -14.02
N ARG A 117 -0.74 25.74 -13.86
CA ARG A 117 0.31 25.37 -12.90
C ARG A 117 -0.06 25.37 -11.41
N ALA A 118 -0.50 24.20 -10.94
CA ALA A 118 0.18 23.54 -9.84
C ALA A 118 0.78 22.24 -10.41
N ARG A 119 2.10 22.09 -10.34
CA ARG A 119 2.83 20.86 -10.70
C ARG A 119 2.11 19.70 -9.98
N ARG A 120 1.77 18.60 -10.67
CA ARG A 120 1.26 17.37 -10.03
C ARG A 120 2.13 17.12 -8.80
N ALA A 121 1.56 17.18 -7.61
CA ALA A 121 2.35 16.91 -6.41
C ALA A 121 2.82 15.47 -6.51
N THR A 122 4.12 15.26 -6.41
CA THR A 122 4.72 13.93 -6.43
C THR A 122 5.39 13.71 -5.09
N ARG A 123 5.28 12.50 -4.55
CA ARG A 123 6.01 12.09 -3.35
C ARG A 123 7.06 11.05 -3.72
N SER A 124 8.25 11.21 -3.15
CA SER A 124 9.28 10.17 -3.20
C SER A 124 9.01 9.14 -2.11
N ALA A 125 9.02 7.86 -2.47
CA ALA A 125 8.94 6.73 -1.57
C ALA A 125 10.20 5.86 -1.71
N PRO A 126 11.13 5.88 -0.74
CA PRO A 126 12.26 4.96 -0.74
C PRO A 126 11.76 3.53 -0.52
N ILE A 127 12.28 2.60 -1.30
CA ILE A 127 11.86 1.20 -1.28
C ILE A 127 13.01 0.27 -0.89
N PRO A 128 12.75 -0.74 -0.04
CA PRO A 128 13.80 -1.64 0.42
C PRO A 128 14.29 -2.56 -0.71
N PRO A 129 15.52 -3.10 -0.63
CA PRO A 129 16.10 -3.96 -1.66
C PRO A 129 15.22 -5.16 -2.07
N ILE A 130 14.43 -5.70 -1.13
CA ILE A 130 13.48 -6.77 -1.42
C ILE A 130 12.42 -6.35 -2.45
N LEU A 131 11.83 -5.16 -2.32
CA LEU A 131 10.86 -4.66 -3.29
C LEU A 131 11.55 -4.31 -4.62
N VAL A 132 12.78 -3.80 -4.57
CA VAL A 132 13.57 -3.57 -5.78
C VAL A 132 13.76 -4.87 -6.56
N GLY A 133 14.13 -5.96 -5.89
CA GLY A 133 14.26 -7.29 -6.47
C GLY A 133 12.97 -7.81 -7.10
N LEU A 134 11.82 -7.63 -6.42
CA LEU A 134 10.51 -8.00 -6.96
C LEU A 134 10.17 -7.22 -8.24
N LEU A 135 10.38 -5.90 -8.23
CA LEU A 135 10.08 -5.05 -9.39
C LEU A 135 11.02 -5.33 -10.57
N ARG A 136 12.30 -5.61 -10.31
CA ARG A 136 13.26 -6.03 -11.34
C ARG A 136 12.90 -7.38 -11.93
N THR A 137 12.53 -8.35 -11.09
CA THR A 137 12.06 -9.67 -11.55
C THR A 137 10.83 -9.54 -12.44
N HIS A 138 9.85 -8.74 -12.02
CA HIS A 138 8.67 -8.44 -12.85
C HIS A 138 9.05 -7.79 -14.18
N LEU A 139 9.93 -6.78 -14.17
CA LEU A 139 10.37 -6.12 -15.41
C LEU A 139 11.08 -7.08 -16.37
N ASN A 140 11.92 -7.97 -15.85
CA ASN A 140 12.65 -8.94 -16.67
C ASN A 140 11.74 -10.03 -17.27
N THR A 141 10.69 -10.42 -16.54
CA THR A 141 9.79 -11.50 -16.95
C THR A 141 8.60 -11.01 -17.79
N GLN A 142 8.05 -9.84 -17.45
CA GLN A 142 6.81 -9.32 -18.03
C GLN A 142 7.02 -8.04 -18.85
N GLY A 143 8.12 -7.31 -18.68
CA GLY A 143 8.31 -5.99 -19.27
C GLY A 143 7.25 -4.97 -18.82
N THR A 144 7.02 -3.94 -19.64
CA THR A 144 6.03 -2.88 -19.39
C THR A 144 4.85 -2.97 -20.35
N ALA A 145 3.74 -2.31 -20.03
CA ALA A 145 2.70 -2.04 -21.00
C ALA A 145 3.19 -1.06 -22.11
N PRO A 146 2.51 -0.98 -23.27
CA PRO A 146 2.88 -0.06 -24.35
C PRO A 146 2.93 1.42 -23.94
N ASP A 147 2.15 1.81 -22.93
CA ASP A 147 2.10 3.17 -22.39
C ASP A 147 3.10 3.42 -21.24
N GLY A 148 3.98 2.44 -20.98
CA GLY A 148 5.05 2.51 -19.99
C GLY A 148 4.65 2.10 -18.58
N ARG A 149 3.38 1.73 -18.33
CA ARG A 149 2.96 1.20 -17.01
C ARG A 149 3.75 -0.04 -16.67
N LEU A 150 4.20 -0.12 -15.42
CA LEU A 150 4.99 -1.23 -14.90
C LEU A 150 4.10 -2.47 -14.73
N LEU A 151 2.96 -2.33 -14.06
CA LEU A 151 2.01 -3.41 -13.84
C LEU A 151 0.79 -3.31 -14.78
N ARG A 152 0.32 -4.44 -15.31
CA ARG A 152 -0.79 -4.49 -16.28
C ARG A 152 -1.54 -5.81 -16.19
N ALA A 153 -2.85 -5.77 -16.39
CA ALA A 153 -3.63 -6.98 -16.58
C ALA A 153 -3.15 -7.74 -17.84
N VAL A 154 -3.46 -9.03 -17.93
CA VAL A 154 -3.09 -9.90 -19.08
C VAL A 154 -3.47 -9.28 -20.44
N GLY A 155 -4.61 -8.57 -20.51
CA GLY A 155 -5.06 -7.86 -21.70
C GLY A 155 -4.42 -6.49 -21.95
N GLY A 156 -3.36 -6.12 -21.23
CA GLY A 156 -2.68 -4.82 -21.34
C GLY A 156 -3.35 -3.65 -20.59
N GLY A 157 -4.57 -3.86 -20.09
CA GLY A 157 -5.31 -2.89 -19.29
C GLY A 157 -4.77 -2.70 -17.86
N ARG A 158 -5.45 -1.87 -17.07
CA ARG A 158 -5.17 -1.71 -15.64
C ARG A 158 -5.45 -3.02 -14.89
N VAL A 159 -4.63 -3.33 -13.89
CA VAL A 159 -4.89 -4.44 -12.96
C VAL A 159 -6.21 -4.16 -12.25
N ARG A 160 -7.17 -5.08 -12.36
CA ARG A 160 -8.52 -4.86 -11.84
C ARG A 160 -8.62 -5.25 -10.37
N SER A 161 -9.50 -4.57 -9.64
CA SER A 161 -9.80 -4.86 -8.24
C SER A 161 -10.29 -6.27 -7.99
N THR A 162 -11.19 -6.74 -8.83
CA THR A 162 -11.63 -8.14 -8.83
C THR A 162 -10.45 -9.10 -8.98
N GLU A 163 -9.49 -8.76 -9.82
CA GLU A 163 -8.37 -9.63 -10.17
C GLU A 163 -7.43 -9.87 -8.99
N TYR A 164 -6.98 -8.79 -8.35
CA TYR A 164 -6.06 -8.89 -7.22
C TYR A 164 -6.77 -9.38 -5.95
N CYS A 165 -8.06 -9.07 -5.75
CA CYS A 165 -8.82 -9.56 -4.60
C CYS A 165 -9.04 -11.08 -4.64
N GLU A 166 -9.33 -11.64 -5.81
CA GLU A 166 -9.48 -13.10 -5.98
C GLU A 166 -8.19 -13.86 -5.64
N VAL A 167 -7.06 -13.36 -6.12
CA VAL A 167 -5.75 -13.97 -5.87
C VAL A 167 -5.37 -13.81 -4.40
N TRP A 168 -5.67 -12.66 -3.79
CA TRP A 168 -5.45 -12.43 -2.36
C TRP A 168 -6.27 -13.38 -1.49
N ALA A 169 -7.56 -13.57 -1.79
CA ALA A 169 -8.42 -14.48 -1.03
C ALA A 169 -7.88 -15.92 -1.02
N LYS A 170 -7.38 -16.40 -2.16
CA LYS A 170 -6.71 -17.72 -2.27
C LYS A 170 -5.39 -17.77 -1.52
N ALA A 171 -4.63 -16.68 -1.53
CA ALA A 171 -3.37 -16.58 -0.77
C ALA A 171 -3.63 -16.68 0.73
N ARG A 172 -4.65 -15.99 1.24
CA ARG A 172 -5.06 -16.07 2.66
C ARG A 172 -5.37 -17.49 3.10
N THR A 173 -6.14 -18.25 2.31
CA THR A 173 -6.48 -19.64 2.65
C THR A 173 -5.28 -20.58 2.64
N LYS A 174 -4.17 -20.20 1.98
CA LYS A 174 -2.93 -20.99 1.92
C LYS A 174 -1.93 -20.61 3.01
N ALA A 175 -1.79 -19.31 3.29
CA ALA A 175 -0.77 -18.78 4.17
C ALA A 175 -1.21 -18.69 5.64
N LEU A 176 -2.50 -18.48 5.90
CA LEU A 176 -3.02 -18.36 7.25
C LEU A 176 -3.54 -19.70 7.76
N SER A 177 -3.48 -19.91 9.08
CA SER A 177 -4.19 -21.04 9.70
C SER A 177 -5.71 -20.93 9.43
N THR A 178 -6.43 -22.06 9.47
CA THR A 178 -7.89 -22.06 9.30
C THR A 178 -8.59 -21.11 10.28
N GLU A 179 -8.11 -21.04 11.52
CA GLU A 179 -8.64 -20.14 12.54
C GLU A 179 -8.44 -18.67 12.15
N GLU A 180 -7.22 -18.30 11.75
CA GLU A 180 -6.89 -16.95 11.29
C GLU A 180 -7.63 -16.58 10.00
N ALA A 181 -7.74 -17.49 9.04
CA ALA A 181 -8.42 -17.25 7.77
C ALA A 181 -9.92 -16.98 7.95
N ASN A 182 -10.54 -17.59 8.97
CA ASN A 182 -11.92 -17.37 9.38
C ASN A 182 -12.14 -16.03 10.10
N THR A 183 -11.06 -15.28 10.36
CA THR A 183 -11.12 -13.90 10.82
C THR A 183 -10.97 -12.92 9.66
N PRO A 184 -11.52 -11.69 9.74
CA PRO A 184 -11.04 -10.55 8.95
C PRO A 184 -9.56 -10.12 9.06
N LEU A 185 -8.65 -10.95 9.59
CA LEU A 185 -7.21 -10.70 9.49
C LEU A 185 -6.80 -10.65 8.01
N ASP A 186 -6.36 -9.48 7.55
CA ASP A 186 -5.95 -9.27 6.15
C ASP A 186 -6.97 -9.66 5.10
N GLU A 187 -8.26 -9.46 5.40
CA GLU A 187 -9.37 -9.80 4.49
C GLU A 187 -9.20 -9.22 3.08
N VAL A 188 -8.62 -8.01 2.98
CA VAL A 188 -8.37 -7.32 1.71
C VAL A 188 -6.89 -7.03 1.51
N PRO A 189 -6.38 -7.01 0.26
CA PRO A 189 -4.97 -6.72 -0.01
C PRO A 189 -4.54 -5.33 0.49
N TYR A 190 -5.47 -4.38 0.62
CA TYR A 190 -5.18 -3.07 1.21
C TYR A 190 -4.69 -3.15 2.66
N SER A 191 -5.01 -4.22 3.40
CA SER A 191 -4.54 -4.44 4.77
C SER A 191 -3.01 -4.55 4.87
N LEU A 192 -2.32 -4.98 3.80
CA LEU A 192 -0.86 -4.95 3.71
C LEU A 192 -0.29 -3.54 3.92
N ARG A 193 -1.03 -2.50 3.50
CA ARG A 193 -0.59 -1.12 3.68
C ARG A 193 -0.52 -0.77 5.17
N HIS A 194 -1.51 -1.20 5.94
CA HIS A 194 -1.53 -1.03 7.38
C HIS A 194 -0.41 -1.82 8.06
N ALA A 195 -0.15 -3.05 7.62
CA ALA A 195 0.94 -3.86 8.13
C ALA A 195 2.32 -3.22 7.85
N GLY A 196 2.55 -2.71 6.64
CA GLY A 196 3.78 -2.03 6.25
C GLY A 196 4.05 -0.74 7.04
N ILE A 197 3.03 0.13 7.15
CA ILE A 197 3.15 1.36 7.95
C ILE A 197 3.40 1.04 9.44
N SER A 198 2.71 0.02 9.96
CA SER A 198 2.91 -0.46 11.33
C SER A 198 4.33 -0.98 11.56
N LEU A 199 4.90 -1.68 10.57
CA LEU A 199 6.28 -2.15 10.62
C LEU A 199 7.26 -0.97 10.72
N TRP A 200 7.10 0.08 9.89
CA TRP A 200 7.98 1.25 9.92
C TRP A 200 7.95 1.96 11.28
N LEU A 201 6.75 2.13 11.86
CA LEU A 201 6.60 2.75 13.18
C LEU A 201 7.24 1.89 14.29
N LYS A 202 7.06 0.57 14.24
CA LYS A 202 7.70 -0.36 15.19
C LYS A 202 9.22 -0.36 15.06
N ALA A 203 9.74 -0.16 13.85
CA ALA A 203 11.17 -0.02 13.58
C ALA A 203 11.75 1.33 14.03
N GLY A 204 10.93 2.23 14.59
CA GLY A 204 11.38 3.53 15.09
C GLY A 204 11.54 4.60 14.01
N VAL A 205 10.99 4.41 12.81
CA VAL A 205 10.99 5.45 11.78
C VAL A 205 10.16 6.64 12.26
N ASP A 206 10.71 7.84 12.11
CA ASP A 206 10.06 9.08 12.51
C ASP A 206 8.63 9.20 11.90
N PRO A 207 7.60 9.56 12.70
CA PRO A 207 6.22 9.70 12.22
C PRO A 207 6.05 10.63 11.02
N VAL A 208 6.81 11.73 10.93
CA VAL A 208 6.77 12.66 9.81
C VAL A 208 7.31 11.98 8.56
N GLU A 209 8.44 11.27 8.66
CA GLU A 209 8.99 10.48 7.56
C GLU A 209 8.01 9.40 7.10
N VAL A 210 7.37 8.66 8.02
CA VAL A 210 6.32 7.68 7.69
C VAL A 210 5.18 8.32 6.90
N THR A 211 4.68 9.48 7.33
CA THR A 211 3.58 10.17 6.65
C THR A 211 3.96 10.64 5.26
N ARG A 212 5.18 11.15 5.09
CA ARG A 212 5.74 11.54 3.79
C ARG A 212 5.84 10.35 2.84
N ARG A 213 6.36 9.21 3.34
CA ARG A 213 6.48 7.95 2.57
C ARG A 213 5.15 7.29 2.28
N ALA A 214 4.14 7.47 3.11
CA ALA A 214 2.82 6.88 2.89
C ALA A 214 1.92 7.80 2.06
N GLY A 215 2.13 9.11 2.05
CA GLY A 215 1.24 10.06 1.37
C GLY A 215 -0.08 10.27 2.10
N HIS A 216 -0.06 10.35 3.43
CA HIS A 216 -1.20 10.75 4.25
C HIS A 216 -0.77 11.77 5.31
N SER A 217 -1.72 12.45 5.95
CA SER A 217 -1.40 13.44 6.98
C SER A 217 -0.94 12.80 8.30
N LEU A 218 -0.25 13.59 9.13
CA LEU A 218 0.13 13.18 10.48
C LEU A 218 -1.10 12.96 11.38
N ALA A 219 -2.19 13.70 11.14
CA ALA A 219 -3.46 13.49 11.83
C ALA A 219 -4.06 12.11 11.53
N VAL A 220 -4.00 11.66 10.26
CA VAL A 220 -4.38 10.29 9.86
C VAL A 220 -3.49 9.26 10.57
N LEU A 221 -2.18 9.48 10.59
CA LEU A 221 -1.25 8.58 11.27
C LEU A 221 -1.62 8.41 12.76
N TYR A 222 -1.75 9.50 13.51
CA TYR A 222 -2.07 9.40 14.94
C TYR A 222 -3.46 8.80 15.19
N ARG A 223 -4.45 9.09 14.34
CA ARG A 223 -5.79 8.52 14.47
C ARG A 223 -5.77 7.00 14.44
N PHE A 224 -4.99 6.40 13.54
CA PHE A 224 -5.04 4.96 13.30
C PHE A 224 -3.91 4.17 13.95
N TYR A 225 -2.75 4.79 14.18
CA TYR A 225 -1.54 4.09 14.66
C TYR A 225 -1.09 4.51 16.06
N ALA A 226 -1.82 5.38 16.77
CA ALA A 226 -1.47 5.81 18.13
C ALA A 226 -1.26 4.63 19.11
N LYS A 227 -1.96 3.51 18.93
CA LYS A 227 -1.77 2.33 19.80
C LYS A 227 -0.38 1.71 19.67
N ILE A 228 0.20 1.73 18.46
CA ILE A 228 1.56 1.23 18.21
C ILE A 228 2.58 2.18 18.83
N LEU A 229 2.34 3.48 18.71
CA LEU A 229 3.20 4.52 19.27
C LEU A 229 3.20 4.53 20.82
N ARG A 230 2.07 4.19 21.46
CA ARG A 230 1.94 4.13 22.93
C ARG A 230 2.72 2.97 23.59
N GLY A 231 3.13 1.97 22.82
CA GLY A 231 3.78 0.76 23.33
C GLY A 231 5.30 0.83 23.50
N GLN A 232 5.93 1.99 23.28
CA GLN A 232 7.36 2.18 23.47
C GLN A 232 7.66 2.29 24.98
N SER A 233 7.74 1.16 25.69
CA SER A 233 8.28 1.11 27.05
C SER A 233 9.72 1.62 27.01
N GLY A 234 10.04 2.66 27.80
CA GLY A 234 11.37 3.28 27.80
C GLY A 234 11.41 4.76 27.41
N SER A 235 10.27 5.42 27.21
CA SER A 235 10.22 6.87 26.96
C SER A 235 11.00 7.68 28.01
N ASN A 236 10.89 7.31 29.28
CA ASN A 236 11.66 7.95 30.35
C ASN A 236 13.16 7.72 30.16
N SER A 237 13.59 6.50 29.83
CA SER A 237 15.01 6.19 29.57
C SER A 237 15.57 6.93 28.36
N LEU A 238 14.75 7.17 27.33
CA LEU A 238 15.14 8.01 26.18
C LEU A 238 15.29 9.48 26.57
N ILE A 239 14.38 10.00 27.40
CA ILE A 239 14.47 11.35 27.95
C ILE A 239 15.69 11.49 28.86
N ASP A 240 15.91 10.53 29.75
CA ASP A 240 17.05 10.48 30.67
C ASP A 240 18.38 10.43 29.91
N ALA A 241 18.48 9.67 28.82
CA ALA A 241 19.68 9.61 28.00
C ALA A 241 20.09 11.01 27.47
N VAL A 242 19.12 11.77 26.95
CA VAL A 242 19.37 13.12 26.40
C VAL A 242 19.67 14.12 27.51
N LEU A 243 18.92 14.08 28.62
CA LEU A 243 19.11 15.01 29.74
C LEU A 243 20.46 14.78 30.44
N ASN A 244 20.93 13.53 30.51
CA ASN A 244 22.22 13.21 31.13
C ASN A 244 23.42 13.39 30.18
N GLU A 245 23.24 13.30 28.85
CA GLU A 245 24.26 13.71 27.88
C GLU A 245 24.57 15.21 27.95
N ALA A 246 23.58 16.05 28.24
CA ALA A 246 23.76 17.50 28.36
C ALA A 246 24.42 17.93 29.68
N ALA A 247 24.60 17.01 30.63
CA ALA A 247 25.09 17.28 31.98
C ALA A 247 26.54 16.82 32.23
N GLY A 248 27.20 16.22 31.24
CA GLY A 248 28.62 15.79 31.29
C GLY A 248 29.48 16.51 30.28
#